data_AF-A0A2N3D3R9-F1
#
_entry.id   AF-A0A2N3D3R9-F1
#
_cell.length_a   1.000
_cell.length_b   1.000
_cell.length_c   1.000
_cell.angle_alpha   90.00
_cell.angle_beta   90.00
_cell.angle_gamma   90.00
#
_symmetry.space_group_name_H-M   'P 1'
#
loop_
_entity.id
_entity.type
_entity.pdbx_description
1 polymer ?
#
loop_
_entity_poly.entity_id
_entity_poly.type
_entity_poly.pdbx_seq_one_letter_code
_entity_poly.pdbx_strand_id
1 'polypeptide(L)' 'MKRSRFTEEQIIAILREQEAGSRTADVCRKHGISGAT' A
#
# COMPACT_ATOMS: atom_id res chain seq x y z
N MET A 1 -14.04 -16.67 5.27
CA MET A 1 -13.36 -15.36 5.25
C MET A 1 -12.62 -15.22 3.93
N LYS A 2 -12.79 -14.10 3.20
CA LYS A 2 -11.92 -13.82 2.05
C LYS A 2 -10.49 -13.69 2.56
N ARG A 3 -9.52 -14.31 1.88
CA ARG A 3 -8.11 -14.06 2.19
C ARG A 3 -7.82 -12.58 1.93
N SER A 4 -7.13 -11.93 2.86
CA SER A 4 -6.59 -10.59 2.62
C SER A 4 -5.65 -10.63 1.42
N ARG A 5 -5.67 -9.57 0.61
CA ARG A 5 -4.75 -9.41 -0.52
C ARG A 5 -3.31 -9.15 -0.06
N PHE A 6 -3.15 -8.61 1.13
CA PHE A 6 -1.86 -8.25 1.73
C PHE A 6 -1.72 -8.88 3.12
N THR A 7 -0.50 -9.26 3.49
CA THR A 7 -0.15 -9.62 4.87
C THR A 7 0.03 -8.36 5.73
N GLU A 8 0.04 -8.51 7.05
CA GLU A 8 0.23 -7.39 7.97
C GLU A 8 1.61 -6.72 7.77
N GLU A 9 2.64 -7.51 7.54
CA GLU A 9 4.00 -7.05 7.25
C GLU A 9 4.05 -6.27 5.94
N GLN A 10 3.31 -6.70 4.92
CA GLN A 10 3.21 -5.96 3.66
C GLN A 10 2.50 -4.62 3.85
N ILE A 11 1.45 -4.57 4.67
CA ILE A 11 0.75 -3.32 5.00
C ILE A 11 1.69 -2.35 5.72
N ILE A 12 2.43 -2.82 6.73
CA ILE A 12 3.39 -1.99 7.47
C ILE A 12 4.48 -1.44 6.54
N ALA A 13 5.00 -2.26 5.62
CA ALA A 13 6.00 -1.82 4.65
C ALA A 13 5.47 -0.72 3.72
N ILE A 14 4.25 -0.87 3.21
CA ILE A 14 3.58 0.11 2.35
C ILE A 14 3.38 1.44 3.08
N LEU A 15 2.94 1.40 4.34
CA LEU A 15 2.74 2.59 5.17
C LEU A 15 4.05 3.33 5.42
N ARG A 16 5.12 2.61 5.76
CA ARG A 16 6.45 3.20 5.96
C ARG A 16 7.00 3.87 4.70
N GLU A 17 6.75 3.29 3.52
CA GLU A 17 7.18 3.90 2.26
C GLU A 17 6.50 5.25 2.02
N GLN A 18 5.21 5.37 2.35
CA GLN A 18 4.47 6.63 2.30
C GLN A 18 4.97 7.61 3.36
N GLU A 19 5.18 7.17 4.60
CA GLU A 19 5.70 8.00 5.70
C GLU A 19 7.11 8.54 5.41
N ALA A 20 7.93 7.78 4.66
CA ALA A 20 9.25 8.19 4.20
C ALA A 20 9.21 9.28 3.09
N GLY A 21 8.02 9.74 2.69
CA GLY A 21 7.83 10.85 1.75
C GLY A 21 7.45 10.42 0.34
N SER A 22 7.19 9.13 0.10
CA SER A 22 6.68 8.67 -1.19
C SER A 22 5.26 9.19 -1.42
N ARG A 23 4.97 9.68 -2.62
CA ARG A 23 3.61 10.14 -2.97
C ARG A 23 2.65 8.95 -2.96
N THR A 24 1.48 9.14 -2.36
CA THR A 24 0.44 8.10 -2.26
C THR A 24 0.11 7.47 -3.62
N ALA A 25 0.04 8.28 -4.70
CA ALA A 25 -0.24 7.77 -6.04
C ALA A 25 0.83 6.78 -6.54
N ASP A 26 2.09 6.99 -6.19
CA ASP A 26 3.20 6.15 -6.64
C ASP A 26 3.25 4.85 -5.82
N VAL A 27 3.04 4.94 -4.51
CA VAL A 27 2.87 3.78 -3.63
C VAL A 27 1.68 2.93 -4.09
N CYS A 28 0.53 3.54 -4.38
CA CYS A 28 -0.66 2.81 -4.85
C CYS A 28 -0.40 2.10 -6.19
N ARG A 29 0.23 2.77 -7.17
CA ARG A 29 0.60 2.15 -8.46
C ARG A 29 1.55 0.97 -8.27
N LYS A 30 2.60 1.15 -7.46
CA LYS A 30 3.62 0.12 -7.20
C LYS A 30 3.02 -1.15 -6.59
N HIS A 31 2.06 -1.01 -5.68
CA HIS A 31 1.43 -2.13 -4.97
C HIS A 31 0.12 -2.63 -5.61
N GLY A 32 -0.24 -2.09 -6.79
CA GLY A 32 -1.48 -2.43 -7.48
C GLY A 32 -2.72 -2.14 -6.62
N ILE A 33 -2.65 -1.08 -5.83
CA ILE A 33 -3.77 -0.56 -5.03
C ILE A 33 -4.49 0.44 -5.94
N SER A 34 -5.78 0.22 -6.18
CA SER A 34 -6.60 1.23 -6.84
C SER A 34 -6.66 2.46 -5.94
N GLY A 35 -6.24 3.62 -6.46
CA GLY A 35 -6.51 4.88 -5.77
C GLY A 35 -8.02 5.04 -5.57
N ALA A 36 -8.44 5.46 -4.39
CA ALA A 36 -9.81 5.90 -4.18
C ALA A 36 -9.96 7.25 -4.88
N THR A 37 -10.89 7.33 -5.84
CA THR A 37 -11.45 8.60 -6.35
C THR A 37 -12.38 9.21 -5.32
#